data_AF-A0A846CWT1-F1
#
_entry.id   AF-A0A846CWT1-F1
#
_cell.length_a   1.000
_cell.length_b   1.000
_cell.length_c   1.000
_cell.angle_alpha   90.00
_cell.angle_beta   90.00
_cell.angle_gamma   90.00
#
_symmetry.space_group_name_H-M   'P 1'
#
loop_
_entity.id
_entity.type
_entity.pdbx_description
1 polymer ?
#
loop_
_entity_poly.entity_id
_entity_poly.type
_entity_poly.pdbx_seq_one_letter_code
_entity_poly.pdbx_strand_id
1 'polypeptide(L)' 'MIITGGSSCIGLATTQLFMEKEFQVINLSRNLCPLKDVVNIQVDLAAKGFEENLKQELLPKLENSATKKKYHF' A
#
# COMPACT_ATOMS: atom_id res chain seq x y z
N MET A 1 -2.67 -3.53 -4.72
CA MET A 1 -1.29 -4.03 -4.63
C MET A 1 -0.71 -3.57 -3.30
N ILE A 2 -0.06 -4.45 -2.54
CA ILE A 2 0.62 -4.09 -1.29
C ILE A 2 2.12 -4.17 -1.52
N ILE A 3 2.85 -3.11 -1.19
CA ILE A 3 4.32 -3.05 -1.31
C ILE A 3 4.90 -2.71 0.06
N THR A 4 5.89 -3.49 0.50
CA THR A 4 6.72 -3.13 1.65
C THR A 4 7.92 -2.32 1.18
N GLY A 5 8.22 -1.21 1.85
CA GLY A 5 9.36 -0.36 1.49
C GLY A 5 9.19 0.44 0.19
N GLY A 6 7.96 0.79 -0.20
CA GLY A 6 7.65 1.56 -1.40
C GLY A 6 8.09 3.03 -1.38
N SER A 7 8.77 3.48 -0.33
CA SER A 7 9.18 4.87 -0.13
C SER A 7 10.51 5.27 -0.78
N SER A 8 11.33 4.32 -1.23
CA SER A 8 12.64 4.63 -1.84
C SER A 8 13.15 3.53 -2.77
N CYS A 9 14.17 3.85 -3.57
CA CYS A 9 14.93 2.92 -4.42
C CYS A 9 14.03 2.02 -5.28
N ILE A 10 14.29 0.70 -5.28
CA ILE A 10 13.53 -0.28 -6.06
C ILE A 10 12.06 -0.35 -5.64
N GLY A 11 11.74 -0.09 -4.37
CA GLY A 11 10.37 -0.09 -3.89
C GLY A 11 9.57 1.07 -4.47
N LEU A 12 10.19 2.24 -4.60
CA LEU A 12 9.60 3.40 -5.24
C LEU A 12 9.33 3.14 -6.73
N ALA A 13 10.31 2.61 -7.45
CA ALA A 13 10.16 2.26 -8.87
C ALA A 13 9.06 1.19 -9.07
N THR A 14 8.99 0.20 -8.17
CA THR A 14 7.95 -0.83 -8.20
C THR A 14 6.56 -0.23 -7.93
N THR A 15 6.47 0.70 -6.97
CA THR A 15 5.23 1.43 -6.68
C THR A 15 4.73 2.19 -7.90
N GLN A 16 5.62 2.96 -8.54
CA GLN A 16 5.28 3.70 -9.75
C GLN A 16 4.80 2.77 -10.88
N LEU A 17 5.51 1.66 -11.13
CA LEU A 17 5.14 0.69 -12.15
C LEU A 17 3.73 0.12 -11.95
N PHE A 18 3.34 -0.21 -10.71
CA PHE A 18 2.00 -0.73 -10.44
C PHE A 18 0.92 0.35 -10.50
N MET A 19 1.25 1.59 -10.14
CA MET A 19 0.32 2.71 -10.33
C MET A 19 0.05 2.98 -11.82
N GLU A 20 1.08 2.95 -12.67
CA GLU A 20 0.96 3.09 -14.12
C GLU A 20 0.11 1.97 -14.75
N LYS A 21 0.03 0.81 -14.08
CA LYS A 21 -0.85 -0.31 -14.43
C LYS A 21 -2.22 -0.24 -13.74
N GLU A 22 -2.60 0.93 -13.25
CA GLU A 22 -3.91 1.23 -12.63
C GLU A 22 -4.21 0.42 -11.36
N PHE A 23 -3.19 -0.11 -10.68
CA PHE A 23 -3.40 -0.69 -9.37
C PHE A 23 -3.52 0.42 -8.32
N GLN A 24 -4.49 0.27 -7.42
CA GLN A 24 -4.42 0.96 -6.13
C GLN A 24 -3.25 0.37 -5.33
N VAL A 25 -2.23 1.17 -5.06
CA VAL A 25 -1.05 0.75 -4.30
C VAL A 25 -1.16 1.19 -2.84
N ILE A 26 -0.92 0.24 -1.94
CA ILE A 26 -0.77 0.47 -0.51
C ILE A 26 0.71 0.26 -0.15
N ASN A 27 1.36 1.30 0.37
CA ASN A 27 2.74 1.23 0.85
C ASN A 27 2.77 0.97 2.36
N LEU A 28 3.51 -0.07 2.77
CA LEU A 28 3.83 -0.38 4.15
C LEU A 28 5.31 -0.07 4.40
N SER A 29 5.61 1.02 5.09
CA SER A 29 6.99 1.31 5.49
C SER A 29 7.08 2.33 6.62
N ARG A 30 8.26 2.46 7.21
CA ARG A 30 8.55 3.48 8.24
C ARG A 30 8.47 4.91 7.72
N ASN A 31 8.72 5.12 6.42
CA ASN A 31 8.64 6.42 5.75
C ASN A 31 7.45 6.44 4.78
N LEU A 32 6.92 7.63 4.47
CA LEU A 32 5.87 7.78 3.47
C LEU A 32 6.44 7.62 2.06
N CYS A 33 5.67 7.00 1.15
CA CYS A 33 5.94 7.02 -0.27
C CYS A 33 5.65 8.42 -0.82
N PRO A 34 6.58 9.04 -1.57
CA PRO A 34 6.41 10.39 -2.10
C PRO A 34 5.48 10.46 -3.32
N LEU A 35 5.09 9.32 -3.91
CA LEU A 35 4.19 9.30 -5.06
C LEU A 35 2.77 9.64 -4.61
N LYS A 36 2.13 10.53 -5.37
CA LYS A 36 0.74 10.92 -5.18
C LYS A 36 -0.18 9.69 -5.31
N ASP A 37 -1.31 9.70 -4.62
CA ASP A 37 -2.35 8.66 -4.72
C ASP A 37 -1.95 7.25 -4.22
N VAL A 38 -0.74 7.09 -3.67
CA VAL A 38 -0.36 5.93 -2.86
C VAL A 38 -1.01 6.01 -1.48
N VAL A 39 -1.69 4.94 -1.09
CA VAL A 39 -2.20 4.83 0.28
C VAL A 39 -1.05 4.41 1.19
N ASN A 40 -0.62 5.30 2.08
CA ASN A 40 0.47 5.03 3.01
C ASN A 40 -0.08 4.49 4.33
N ILE A 41 0.53 3.40 4.82
CA ILE A 41 0.39 2.92 6.20
C ILE A 41 1.79 2.91 6.80
N GLN A 42 1.99 3.77 7.80
CA GLN A 42 3.29 3.89 8.44
C GLN A 42 3.46 2.78 9.46
N VAL A 43 4.41 1.88 9.21
CA VAL A 43 4.62 0.70 10.07
C VAL A 43 6.10 0.32 10.12
N ASP A 44 6.57 -0.02 11.32
CA ASP A 44 7.83 -0.71 11.51
C ASP A 44 7.57 -2.22 11.61
N LEU A 45 7.87 -2.95 10.53
CA LEU A 45 7.68 -4.40 10.46
C LEU A 45 8.65 -5.19 11.34
N ALA A 46 9.67 -4.54 11.91
CA ALA A 46 10.57 -5.14 12.88
C ALA A 46 10.14 -4.90 14.34
N ALA A 47 9.18 -4.00 14.58
CA ALA A 47 8.68 -3.74 15.92
C ALA A 47 7.81 -4.90 16.41
N LYS A 48 8.01 -5.36 17.65
CA LYS A 48 7.18 -6.42 18.24
C LYS A 48 5.73 -5.93 18.38
N GLY A 49 4.78 -6.74 17.94
CA GLY A 49 3.35 -6.44 18.09
C GLY A 49 2.80 -5.45 17.06
N PHE A 50 3.52 -5.17 15.96
CA PHE A 50 3.04 -4.29 14.89
C PHE A 50 1.75 -4.79 14.23
N GLU A 51 1.47 -6.09 14.32
CA GLU A 51 0.41 -6.78 13.61
C GLU A 51 -0.97 -6.24 13.97
N GLU A 52 -1.20 -5.89 15.23
CA GLU A 52 -2.51 -5.43 15.69
C GLU A 52 -2.84 -4.04 15.13
N ASN A 53 -1.87 -3.12 15.20
CA ASN A 53 -2.00 -1.79 14.62
C ASN A 53 -2.15 -1.87 13.09
N LEU A 54 -1.35 -2.72 12.44
CA LEU A 54 -1.43 -2.93 10.99
C LEU A 54 -2.80 -3.47 10.58
N LYS A 55 -3.37 -4.43 11.31
CA LYS A 55 -4.72 -4.97 11.02
C LYS A 55 -5.78 -3.88 11.09
N GLN A 56 -5.77 -3.07 12.14
CA GLN A 56 -6.73 -1.98 12.34
C GLN A 56 -6.70 -0.95 11.19
N GLU A 57 -5.52 -0.67 10.64
CA GLU A 57 -5.39 0.27 9.53
C GLU A 57 -5.62 -0.35 8.15
N LEU A 58 -5.16 -1.58 7.93
CA LEU A 58 -5.12 -2.23 6.62
C LEU A 58 -6.47 -2.82 6.22
N LEU A 59 -7.16 -3.54 7.13
CA LEU A 59 -8.40 -4.24 6.81
C LEU A 59 -9.48 -3.31 6.23
N PRO A 60 -9.77 -2.14 6.82
CA PRO A 60 -10.78 -1.22 6.27
C PRO A 60 -10.42 -0.70 4.86
N LYS A 61 -9.12 -0.63 4.52
CA LYS A 61 -8.66 -0.17 3.20
C LYS A 61 -8.81 -1.25 2.14
N LEU A 62 -8.77 -2.53 2.53
CA LEU A 62 -8.93 -3.65 1.60
C LEU A 62 -10.40 -3.87 1.22
N GLU A 63 -11.32 -3.75 2.17
CA GLU A 63 -12.76 -3.92 1.95
C GLU A 63 -13.30 -2.93 0.89
N ASN A 64 -12.81 -1.70 0.89
CA ASN A 64 -13.18 -0.67 -0.08
C ASN A 64 -12.64 -0.93 -1.51
N SER A 65 -11.65 -1.80 -1.67
CA SER A 65 -11.07 -2.11 -2.99
C SER A 65 -11.87 -3.21 -3.73
N ALA A 66 -12.57 -4.07 -3.00
CA ALA A 66 -13.30 -5.22 -3.56
C ALA A 66 -14.58 -4.83 -4.31
N THR A 67 -15.16 -3.66 -4.03
CA THR A 67 -16.43 -3.19 -4.63
C THR A 67 -16.27 -2.45 -5.96
N LYS A 68 -15.05 -2.12 -6.41
CA LYS A 68 -14.82 -1.34 -7.65
C LYS A 68 -14.60 -2.16 -8.93
N LYS A 69 -14.59 -3.50 -8.88
CA LYS A 69 -14.46 -4.32 -10.10
C LYS A 69 -15.82 -4.63 -10.74
N LYS A 70 -16.38 -3.64 -11.44
CA LYS A 70 -17.33 -3.91 -12.53
C LYS A 70 -16.50 -3.99 -13.81
N TYR A 71 -16.08 -5.20 -14.17
CA TYR A 71 -15.45 -5.44 -15.46
C TYR A 71 -16.47 -5.16 -16.56
N HIS A 72 -16.30 -4.07 -17.30
CA HIS A 72 -16.95 -3.85 -18.58
C HIS A 72 -16.13 -4.60 -19.64
N PHE A 73 -16.69 -5.70 -20.14
CA PHE A 73 -16.34 -6.27 -21.45
C PHE A 73 -17.15 -5.55 -22.53
#